data_AF-A0A9P9CII1-F1
#
_entry.id   AF-A0A9P9CII1-F1
#
_cell.length_a   1.000
_cell.length_b   1.000
_cell.length_c   1.000
_cell.angle_alpha   90.00
_cell.angle_beta   90.00
_cell.angle_gamma   90.00
#
_symmetry.space_group_name_H-M   'P 1'
#
loop_
_entity.id
_entity.type
_entity.pdbx_description
1 polymer ?
#
loop_
_entity_poly.entity_id
_entity_poly.type
_entity_poly.pdbx_seq_one_letter_code
_entity_poly.pdbx_strand_id
1 'polypeptide(L)'
;MSYYDSIVTLQTIEAQSSGCVSKQLLVSASPEFERLIAPAAGSLTPVELDVSDKDFRAFLWFLNANPLQFETYARSVDADARFMRSISIALVAGTFKATRIAEWAIVRIVEQLPHYQLVFTAVWNLCVLCANGCADIRVGPANERFAQIVHRVFLDAMKHAEDPIEWLDAVKAIPDSYLKGWAYFYILVRCPLQDIASDTRLTNLDRVRLTTGESHLRKYSAEIRTDAYRSSYADLSGLEVPTRLIATNVNTHGRSQSED
;
A
#
# COMPACT_ATOMS: atom_id res chain seq x y z
N MET A 1 -9.44 -16.93 38.06
CA MET A 1 -8.83 -16.89 36.73
C MET A 1 -7.42 -17.40 36.85
N SER A 2 -7.10 -18.46 36.13
CA SER A 2 -5.77 -19.07 36.15
C SER A 2 -4.81 -18.17 35.35
N TYR A 3 -3.55 -18.07 35.78
CA TYR A 3 -2.50 -17.32 35.06
C TYR A 3 -2.36 -17.77 33.59
N TYR A 4 -2.69 -19.03 33.30
CA TYR A 4 -2.68 -19.60 31.95
C TYR A 4 -3.85 -19.15 31.06
N ASP A 5 -4.95 -18.62 31.61
CA ASP A 5 -6.05 -18.04 30.82
C ASP A 5 -5.65 -16.70 30.19
N SER A 6 -4.49 -16.15 30.60
CA SER A 6 -4.01 -14.83 30.21
C SER A 6 -2.96 -14.83 29.11
N ILE A 7 -2.37 -15.99 28.77
CA ILE A 7 -1.31 -16.10 27.75
C ILE A 7 -1.81 -16.96 26.60
N VAL A 8 -1.63 -16.47 25.38
CA VAL A 8 -2.05 -17.14 24.14
C VAL A 8 -0.81 -17.46 23.32
N THR A 9 -0.82 -18.65 22.75
CA THR A 9 0.22 -19.12 21.84
C THR A 9 -0.23 -18.89 20.41
N LEU A 10 0.49 -18.07 19.67
CA LEU A 10 0.21 -17.73 18.28
C LEU A 10 1.34 -18.27 17.39
N GLN A 11 0.99 -18.77 16.22
CA GLN A 11 1.93 -19.30 15.25
C GLN A 11 1.65 -18.68 13.88
N THR A 12 2.67 -18.24 13.17
CA THR A 12 2.53 -17.79 11.78
C THR A 12 2.67 -19.00 10.84
N ILE A 13 2.00 -18.97 9.69
CA ILE A 13 2.05 -20.08 8.71
C ILE A 13 3.49 -20.36 8.25
N GLU A 14 4.33 -19.32 8.16
CA GLU A 14 5.72 -19.42 7.71
C GLU A 14 6.67 -20.02 8.75
N ALA A 15 6.33 -19.98 10.05
CA ALA A 15 7.25 -20.36 11.12
C ALA A 15 6.77 -21.58 11.93
N GLN A 16 7.71 -22.47 12.24
CA GLN A 16 7.51 -23.55 13.23
C GLN A 16 7.59 -23.06 14.69
N SER A 17 7.95 -21.79 14.91
CA SER A 17 8.09 -21.23 16.25
C SER A 17 6.85 -20.49 16.67
N SER A 18 6.27 -20.89 17.79
CA SER A 18 5.13 -20.20 18.41
C SER A 18 5.59 -19.06 19.33
N GLY A 19 4.91 -17.91 19.25
CA GLY A 19 5.09 -16.80 20.18
C GLY A 19 4.02 -16.79 21.27
N CYS A 20 4.43 -16.63 22.53
CA CYS A 20 3.51 -16.43 23.65
C CYS A 20 3.30 -14.95 23.88
N VAL A 21 2.04 -14.50 23.99
CA VAL A 21 1.73 -13.12 24.32
C VAL A 21 0.50 -13.03 25.22
N SER A 22 0.43 -11.96 26.01
CA SER A 22 -0.75 -11.71 26.84
C SER A 22 -1.98 -11.48 25.98
N LYS A 23 -3.04 -12.28 26.23
CA LYS A 23 -4.38 -12.11 25.64
C LYS A 23 -4.88 -10.69 25.86
N GLN A 24 -4.66 -10.15 27.05
CA GLN A 24 -5.11 -8.80 27.39
C GLN A 24 -4.42 -7.74 26.53
N LEU A 25 -3.12 -7.87 26.25
CA LEU A 25 -2.40 -6.94 25.38
C LEU A 25 -2.93 -6.99 23.94
N LEU A 26 -3.16 -8.18 23.40
CA LEU A 26 -3.74 -8.34 22.06
C LEU A 26 -5.14 -7.75 21.96
N VAL A 27 -6.04 -8.11 22.89
CA VAL A 27 -7.42 -7.63 22.88
C VAL A 27 -7.48 -6.12 23.10
N SER A 28 -6.59 -5.55 23.93
CA SER A 28 -6.48 -4.10 24.12
C SER A 28 -5.99 -3.40 22.85
N ALA A 29 -5.16 -4.06 22.04
CA ALA A 29 -4.68 -3.53 20.77
C ALA A 29 -5.75 -3.60 19.67
N SER A 30 -6.53 -4.69 19.62
CA SER A 30 -7.70 -4.83 18.75
C SER A 30 -8.68 -5.89 19.25
N PRO A 31 -10.00 -5.61 19.23
CA PRO A 31 -11.04 -6.60 19.48
C PRO A 31 -11.05 -7.77 18.49
N GLU A 32 -10.46 -7.64 17.29
CA GLU A 32 -10.40 -8.74 16.33
C GLU A 32 -9.57 -9.91 16.87
N PHE A 33 -8.56 -9.65 17.71
CA PHE A 33 -7.82 -10.72 18.38
C PHE A 33 -8.70 -11.52 19.34
N GLU A 34 -9.74 -10.93 19.93
CA GLU A 34 -10.66 -11.68 20.77
C GLU A 34 -11.43 -12.73 19.96
N ARG A 35 -11.89 -12.35 18.76
CA ARG A 35 -12.58 -13.26 17.84
C ARG A 35 -11.65 -14.36 17.33
N LEU A 36 -10.40 -14.00 17.03
CA LEU A 36 -9.40 -14.93 16.52
C LEU A 36 -8.99 -15.97 17.56
N ILE A 37 -8.95 -15.59 18.84
CA ILE A 37 -8.50 -16.45 19.93
C ILE A 37 -9.66 -17.22 20.58
N ALA A 38 -10.90 -16.74 20.48
CA ALA A 38 -12.07 -17.38 21.08
C ALA A 38 -12.23 -18.88 20.72
N PRO A 39 -12.01 -19.33 19.47
CA PRO A 39 -12.07 -20.75 19.12
C PRO A 39 -11.02 -21.63 19.81
N ALA A 40 -9.90 -21.03 20.24
CA ALA A 40 -8.79 -21.71 20.91
C ALA A 40 -8.84 -21.56 22.44
N ALA A 41 -9.88 -20.92 23.00
CA ALA A 41 -10.01 -20.71 24.44
C ALA A 41 -10.10 -22.07 25.18
N GLY A 42 -9.04 -22.43 25.92
CA GLY A 42 -8.93 -23.71 26.63
C GLY A 42 -8.23 -24.83 25.86
N SER A 43 -7.76 -24.57 24.64
CA SER A 43 -6.91 -25.48 23.85
C SER A 43 -5.44 -25.07 23.97
N LEU A 44 -4.53 -26.06 24.00
CA LEU A 44 -3.08 -25.83 23.88
C LEU A 44 -2.63 -25.66 22.42
N THR A 45 -3.57 -25.74 21.47
CA THR A 45 -3.26 -25.63 20.04
C THR A 45 -3.00 -24.16 19.68
N PRO A 46 -1.85 -23.83 19.06
CA PRO A 46 -1.58 -22.48 18.60
C PRO A 46 -2.62 -21.99 17.60
N VAL A 47 -2.94 -20.71 17.63
CA VAL A 47 -3.76 -20.09 16.57
C VAL A 47 -2.83 -19.74 15.41
N GLU A 48 -3.14 -20.27 14.22
CA GLU A 48 -2.40 -19.99 12.99
C GLU A 48 -2.78 -18.61 12.43
N LEU A 49 -1.77 -17.83 12.05
CA LEU A 49 -1.91 -16.50 11.50
C LEU A 49 -1.37 -16.43 10.07
N ASP A 50 -2.21 -15.92 9.16
CA ASP A 50 -1.84 -15.62 7.78
C ASP A 50 -1.14 -14.26 7.66
N VAL A 51 0.02 -14.14 8.30
CA VAL A 51 0.91 -12.98 8.24
C VAL A 51 2.36 -13.44 8.27
N SER A 52 3.27 -12.67 7.70
CA SER A 52 4.69 -13.02 7.74
C SER A 52 5.23 -13.04 9.18
N ASP A 53 6.06 -14.04 9.49
CA ASP A 53 6.67 -14.18 10.82
C ASP A 53 7.48 -12.94 11.21
N LYS A 54 8.24 -12.39 10.26
CA LYS A 54 9.06 -11.20 10.47
C LYS A 54 8.20 -9.99 10.87
N ASP A 55 7.10 -9.79 10.16
CA ASP A 55 6.21 -8.65 10.40
C ASP A 55 5.45 -8.82 11.71
N PHE A 56 4.99 -10.04 11.98
CA PHE A 56 4.31 -10.36 13.23
C PHE A 56 5.22 -10.17 14.45
N ARG A 57 6.49 -10.57 14.39
CA ARG A 57 7.46 -10.30 15.46
C ARG A 57 7.69 -8.81 15.68
N ALA A 58 7.71 -8.00 14.63
CA ALA A 58 7.83 -6.54 14.76
C ALA A 58 6.63 -5.94 15.51
N PHE A 59 5.42 -6.40 15.18
CA PHE A 59 4.19 -6.00 15.86
C PHE A 59 4.15 -6.45 17.31
N LEU A 60 4.50 -7.71 17.60
CA LEU A 60 4.60 -8.22 18.97
C LEU A 60 5.65 -7.47 19.79
N TRP A 61 6.80 -7.17 19.19
CA TRP A 61 7.81 -6.34 19.84
C TRP A 61 7.22 -4.98 20.22
N PHE A 62 6.48 -4.33 19.32
CA PHE A 62 5.83 -3.05 19.60
C PHE A 62 4.80 -3.15 20.75
N LEU A 63 3.97 -4.19 20.78
CA LEU A 63 3.00 -4.39 21.85
C LEU A 63 3.65 -4.60 23.23
N ASN A 64 4.83 -5.23 23.26
CA ASN A 64 5.58 -5.46 24.50
C ASN A 64 6.52 -4.30 24.84
N ALA A 65 6.87 -3.46 23.87
CA ALA A 65 7.80 -2.37 24.07
C ALA A 65 7.17 -1.25 24.90
N ASN A 66 7.81 -0.90 26.01
CA ASN A 66 7.53 0.37 26.69
C ASN A 66 7.93 1.53 25.75
N PRO A 67 7.21 2.68 25.75
CA PRO A 67 7.62 3.90 25.05
C PRO A 67 9.12 4.24 25.10
N LEU A 68 9.79 4.00 26.23
CA LEU A 68 11.25 4.19 26.36
C LEU A 68 12.06 3.23 25.48
N GLN A 69 11.67 1.95 25.41
CA GLN A 69 12.35 0.95 24.58
C GLN A 69 12.18 1.24 23.09
N PHE A 70 11.02 1.79 22.71
CA PHE A 70 10.81 2.25 21.34
C PHE A 70 11.77 3.40 20.98
N GLU A 71 11.90 4.41 21.84
CA GLU A 71 12.82 5.53 21.61
C GLU A 71 14.29 5.08 21.58
N THR A 72 14.68 4.14 22.45
CA THR A 72 16.02 3.54 22.41
C THR A 72 16.27 2.79 21.10
N TYR A 73 15.30 2.00 20.63
CA TYR A 73 15.39 1.35 19.33
C TYR A 73 15.53 2.38 18.21
N ALA A 74 14.65 3.39 18.18
CA ALA A 74 14.66 4.42 17.15
C ALA A 74 15.98 5.21 17.06
N ARG A 75 16.75 5.29 18.15
CA ARG A 75 18.08 5.93 18.13
C ARG A 75 19.23 4.99 17.80
N SER A 76 19.06 3.69 17.98
CA SER A 76 20.14 2.70 17.88
C SER A 76 20.21 1.97 16.55
N VAL A 77 19.13 1.97 15.77
CA VAL A 77 19.12 1.38 14.43
C VAL A 77 19.22 2.45 13.33
N ASP A 78 19.74 2.05 12.18
CA ASP A 78 19.74 2.89 10.99
C ASP A 78 18.32 3.24 10.55
N ALA A 79 18.22 4.25 9.69
CA ALA A 79 16.92 4.74 9.25
C ALA A 79 16.13 3.64 8.49
N ASP A 80 16.81 2.73 7.78
CA ASP A 80 16.18 1.75 6.87
C ASP A 80 15.45 0.71 7.71
N ALA A 81 16.13 0.23 8.75
CA ALA A 81 15.58 -0.69 9.74
C ALA A 81 14.41 -0.07 10.52
N ARG A 82 14.41 1.25 10.79
CA ARG A 82 13.25 1.93 11.42
C ARG A 82 12.08 2.03 10.47
N PHE A 83 12.35 2.38 9.23
CA PHE A 83 11.34 2.53 8.21
C PHE A 83 10.65 1.19 7.93
N MET A 84 11.44 0.14 7.68
CA MET A 84 10.93 -1.21 7.47
C MET A 84 10.20 -1.75 8.71
N ARG A 85 10.68 -1.49 9.92
CA ARG A 85 9.98 -1.87 11.16
C ARG A 85 8.61 -1.20 11.24
N SER A 86 8.52 0.08 10.90
CA SER A 86 7.27 0.83 10.93
C SER A 86 6.27 0.28 9.90
N ILE A 87 6.76 -0.08 8.70
CA ILE A 87 5.96 -0.78 7.68
C ILE A 87 5.42 -2.11 8.22
N SER A 88 6.29 -2.97 8.76
CA SER A 88 5.90 -4.26 9.34
C SER A 88 4.82 -4.12 10.42
N ILE A 89 4.97 -3.15 11.33
CA ILE A 89 3.99 -2.87 12.37
C ILE A 89 2.66 -2.42 11.75
N ALA A 90 2.70 -1.51 10.78
CA ALA A 90 1.50 -1.02 10.10
C ALA A 90 0.75 -2.15 9.39
N LEU A 91 1.45 -3.08 8.73
CA LEU A 91 0.84 -4.18 7.96
C LEU A 91 0.04 -5.12 8.86
N VAL A 92 0.66 -5.55 9.97
CA VAL A 92 0.00 -6.42 10.94
C VAL A 92 -1.12 -5.68 11.66
N ALA A 93 -0.89 -4.43 12.07
CA ALA A 93 -1.91 -3.61 12.72
C ALA A 93 -3.12 -3.38 11.81
N GLY A 94 -2.91 -3.14 10.51
CA GLY A 94 -3.99 -3.03 9.52
C GLY A 94 -4.78 -4.33 9.37
N THR A 95 -4.08 -5.45 9.22
CA THR A 95 -4.68 -6.80 9.09
C THR A 95 -5.62 -7.13 10.24
N PHE A 96 -5.20 -6.82 11.47
CA PHE A 96 -5.99 -7.08 12.68
C PHE A 96 -6.80 -5.87 13.15
N LYS A 97 -6.94 -4.81 12.33
CA LYS A 97 -7.71 -3.58 12.66
C LYS A 97 -7.30 -2.91 13.99
N ALA A 98 -6.03 -2.99 14.36
CA ALA A 98 -5.46 -2.24 15.48
C ALA A 98 -5.22 -0.77 15.07
N THR A 99 -6.31 -0.04 14.82
CA THR A 99 -6.31 1.27 14.12
C THR A 99 -5.32 2.27 14.69
N ARG A 100 -5.29 2.46 16.01
CA ARG A 100 -4.39 3.45 16.65
C ARG A 100 -2.91 3.13 16.45
N ILE A 101 -2.58 1.83 16.41
CA ILE A 101 -1.21 1.36 16.17
C ILE A 101 -0.84 1.56 14.70
N ALA A 102 -1.77 1.22 13.79
CA ALA A 102 -1.60 1.45 12.36
C ALA A 102 -1.39 2.94 12.05
N GLU A 103 -2.21 3.84 12.60
CA GLU A 103 -2.08 5.29 12.45
C GLU A 103 -0.72 5.79 12.95
N TRP A 104 -0.31 5.37 14.15
CA TRP A 104 0.98 5.75 14.72
C TRP A 104 2.13 5.29 13.81
N ALA A 105 2.09 4.05 13.33
CA ALA A 105 3.13 3.49 12.46
C ALA A 105 3.17 4.22 11.11
N ILE A 106 2.00 4.54 10.55
CA ILE A 106 1.84 5.34 9.34
C ILE A 106 2.46 6.73 9.49
N VAL A 107 2.23 7.43 10.62
CA VAL A 107 2.86 8.72 10.88
C VAL A 107 4.38 8.59 10.88
N ARG A 108 4.94 7.54 11.51
CA ARG A 108 6.39 7.29 11.51
C ARG A 108 6.96 7.02 10.12
N ILE A 109 6.23 6.29 9.29
CA ILE A 109 6.59 6.07 7.88
C ILE A 109 6.64 7.42 7.15
N VAL A 110 5.59 8.23 7.29
CA VAL A 110 5.46 9.55 6.67
C VAL A 110 6.60 10.50 7.05
N GLU A 111 7.00 10.50 8.32
CA GLU A 111 8.13 11.31 8.80
C GLU A 111 9.47 10.92 8.16
N GLN A 112 9.64 9.65 7.80
CA GLN A 112 10.90 9.11 7.28
C GLN A 112 10.99 9.19 5.75
N LEU A 113 9.85 9.18 5.05
CA LEU A 113 9.76 9.14 3.58
C LEU A 113 10.58 10.20 2.82
N PRO A 114 10.69 11.48 3.26
CA PRO A 114 11.49 12.48 2.55
C PRO A 114 12.98 12.15 2.43
N HIS A 115 13.48 11.19 3.22
CA HIS A 115 14.90 10.82 3.29
C HIS A 115 15.23 9.51 2.57
N TYR A 116 14.24 8.82 1.98
CA TYR A 116 14.40 7.51 1.37
C TYR A 116 14.45 7.54 -0.15
N GLN A 117 15.47 6.90 -0.74
CA GLN A 117 15.34 6.35 -2.09
C GLN A 117 14.46 5.10 -1.98
N LEU A 118 13.29 5.15 -2.61
CA LEU A 118 12.23 4.19 -2.36
C LEU A 118 12.50 2.90 -3.13
N VAL A 119 12.81 1.83 -2.39
CA VAL A 119 12.97 0.48 -2.94
C VAL A 119 11.59 -0.12 -3.22
N PHE A 120 11.45 -0.88 -4.31
CA PHE A 120 10.20 -1.53 -4.74
C PHE A 120 9.39 -2.14 -3.58
N THR A 121 10.05 -2.92 -2.72
CA THR A 121 9.42 -3.61 -1.58
C THR A 121 8.75 -2.65 -0.59
N ALA A 122 9.35 -1.50 -0.32
CA ALA A 122 8.76 -0.51 0.58
C ALA A 122 7.49 0.11 -0.01
N VAL A 123 7.52 0.46 -1.29
CA VAL A 123 6.39 1.06 -2.00
C VAL A 123 5.26 0.05 -2.17
N TRP A 124 5.61 -1.20 -2.46
CA TRP A 124 4.69 -2.32 -2.49
C TRP A 124 3.94 -2.47 -1.15
N ASN A 125 4.67 -2.51 -0.05
CA ASN A 125 4.07 -2.62 1.27
C ASN A 125 3.18 -1.41 1.61
N LEU A 126 3.55 -0.19 1.19
CA LEU A 126 2.70 0.99 1.33
C LEU A 126 1.41 0.89 0.50
N CYS A 127 1.50 0.32 -0.70
CA CYS A 127 0.33 0.04 -1.54
C CYS A 127 -0.60 -0.99 -0.91
N VAL A 128 -0.04 -2.07 -0.34
CA VAL A 128 -0.79 -3.10 0.39
C VAL A 128 -1.49 -2.50 1.62
N LEU A 129 -0.84 -1.60 2.35
CA LEU A 129 -1.47 -0.87 3.46
C LEU A 129 -2.71 -0.08 3.00
N CYS A 130 -2.63 0.58 1.84
CA CYS A 130 -3.79 1.26 1.24
C CYS A 130 -4.88 0.29 0.80
N ALA A 131 -4.51 -0.86 0.22
CA ALA A 131 -5.45 -1.87 -0.25
C ALA A 131 -6.23 -2.55 0.88
N ASN A 132 -5.58 -2.83 2.01
CA ASN A 132 -6.16 -3.53 3.17
C ASN A 132 -7.07 -2.66 4.04
N GLY A 133 -7.49 -1.48 3.56
CA GLY A 133 -8.45 -0.66 4.30
C GLY A 133 -7.85 0.10 5.48
N CYS A 134 -6.53 0.30 5.56
CA CYS A 134 -6.04 1.46 6.34
C CYS A 134 -6.57 2.79 5.76
N ALA A 135 -7.06 2.78 4.51
CA ALA A 135 -7.88 3.85 3.93
C ALA A 135 -9.30 3.98 4.54
N ASP A 136 -9.83 2.93 5.18
CA ASP A 136 -11.13 2.95 5.88
C ASP A 136 -11.04 3.49 7.31
N ILE A 137 -9.85 3.92 7.74
CA ILE A 137 -9.68 4.89 8.82
C ILE A 137 -10.32 6.18 8.31
N ARG A 138 -11.64 6.29 8.41
CA ARG A 138 -12.39 7.43 7.88
C ARG A 138 -12.43 8.55 8.91
N VAL A 139 -12.22 9.77 8.40
CA VAL A 139 -12.42 11.08 9.01
C VAL A 139 -11.22 11.63 9.82
N GLY A 140 -10.16 12.04 9.12
CA GLY A 140 -9.14 12.93 9.68
C GLY A 140 -8.13 13.48 8.65
N PRO A 141 -7.60 14.70 8.83
CA PRO A 141 -6.61 15.31 7.92
C PRO A 141 -5.29 14.54 7.80
N ALA A 142 -5.01 13.61 8.71
CA ALA A 142 -3.86 12.71 8.64
C ALA A 142 -3.97 11.71 7.45
N ASN A 143 -5.18 11.34 7.04
CA ASN A 143 -5.40 10.29 6.04
C ASN A 143 -5.32 10.81 4.61
N GLU A 144 -5.76 12.04 4.37
CA GLU A 144 -5.50 12.72 3.08
C GLU A 144 -4.00 12.91 2.86
N ARG A 145 -3.28 13.31 3.91
CA ARG A 145 -1.82 13.45 3.85
C ARG A 145 -1.14 12.10 3.59
N PHE A 146 -1.59 11.01 4.22
CA PHE A 146 -1.06 9.68 3.95
C PHE A 146 -1.34 9.24 2.52
N ALA A 147 -2.58 9.37 2.04
CA ALA A 147 -2.94 9.03 0.67
C ALA A 147 -2.12 9.82 -0.36
N GLN A 148 -2.00 11.15 -0.18
CA GLN A 148 -1.15 12.01 -1.03
C GLN A 148 0.31 11.57 -1.03
N ILE A 149 0.81 11.13 0.12
CA ILE A 149 2.20 10.67 0.24
C ILE A 149 2.38 9.31 -0.42
N VAL A 150 1.46 8.37 -0.23
CA VAL A 150 1.51 7.06 -0.92
C VAL A 150 1.39 7.28 -2.43
N HIS A 151 0.52 8.18 -2.88
CA HIS A 151 0.44 8.58 -4.27
C HIS A 151 1.77 9.12 -4.76
N ARG A 152 2.37 10.11 -4.06
CA ARG A 152 3.67 10.68 -4.46
C ARG A 152 4.77 9.63 -4.52
N VAL A 153 4.86 8.78 -3.49
CA VAL A 153 5.85 7.70 -3.38
C VAL A 153 5.68 6.67 -4.49
N PHE A 154 4.43 6.28 -4.77
CA PHE A 154 4.11 5.37 -5.86
C PHE A 154 4.47 5.98 -7.22
N LEU A 155 4.10 7.25 -7.46
CA LEU A 155 4.39 7.94 -8.71
C LEU A 155 5.90 8.11 -8.92
N ASP A 156 6.64 8.45 -7.87
CA ASP A 156 8.10 8.57 -7.90
C ASP A 156 8.75 7.21 -8.20
N ALA A 157 8.30 6.14 -7.54
CA ALA A 157 8.78 4.79 -7.80
C ALA A 157 8.47 4.31 -9.23
N MET A 158 7.26 4.56 -9.73
CA MET A 158 6.89 4.26 -11.12
C MET A 158 7.71 5.05 -12.15
N LYS A 159 8.02 6.30 -11.84
CA LYS A 159 8.88 7.15 -12.66
C LYS A 159 10.30 6.59 -12.75
N HIS A 160 10.79 5.97 -11.69
CA HIS A 160 12.13 5.41 -11.59
C HIS A 160 12.22 3.89 -11.81
N ALA A 161 11.09 3.19 -11.96
CA ALA A 161 11.05 1.74 -12.15
C ALA A 161 11.79 1.31 -13.42
N GLU A 162 12.60 0.25 -13.37
CA GLU A 162 13.20 -0.32 -14.59
C GLU A 162 12.13 -0.97 -15.46
N ASP A 163 11.15 -1.64 -14.84
CA ASP A 163 10.04 -2.31 -15.50
C ASP A 163 8.69 -1.82 -14.96
N PRO A 164 8.03 -0.84 -15.62
CA PRO A 164 6.73 -0.32 -15.21
C PRO A 164 5.58 -1.35 -15.26
N ILE A 165 5.73 -2.46 -16.00
CA ILE A 165 4.67 -3.47 -16.14
C ILE A 165 4.58 -4.33 -14.87
N GLU A 166 5.70 -4.60 -14.21
CA GLU A 166 5.75 -5.34 -12.93
C GLU A 166 4.88 -4.68 -11.85
N TRP A 167 4.82 -3.35 -11.85
CA TRP A 167 4.03 -2.56 -10.91
C TRP A 167 2.53 -2.57 -11.20
N LEU A 168 2.10 -3.04 -12.37
CA LEU A 168 0.67 -3.03 -12.70
C LEU A 168 -0.11 -4.03 -11.83
N ASP A 169 0.45 -5.22 -11.63
CA ASP A 169 -0.18 -6.24 -10.80
C ASP A 169 -0.28 -5.78 -9.35
N ALA A 170 0.72 -5.04 -8.92
CA ALA A 170 0.70 -4.42 -7.62
C ALA A 170 -0.50 -3.46 -7.42
N VAL A 171 -0.73 -2.61 -8.40
CA VAL A 171 -1.77 -1.57 -8.32
C VAL A 171 -3.17 -2.13 -8.58
N LYS A 172 -3.29 -3.23 -9.33
CA LYS A 172 -4.58 -3.90 -9.57
C LYS A 172 -5.27 -4.31 -8.26
N ALA A 173 -4.49 -4.78 -7.27
CA ALA A 173 -4.97 -5.18 -5.96
C ALA A 173 -5.49 -4.01 -5.11
N ILE A 174 -5.08 -2.77 -5.40
CA ILE A 174 -5.49 -1.58 -4.66
C ILE A 174 -6.84 -1.09 -5.20
N PRO A 175 -7.87 -0.82 -4.39
CA PRO A 175 -9.13 -0.22 -4.84
C PRO A 175 -9.01 1.29 -5.11
N ASP A 176 -7.90 1.74 -5.73
CA ASP A 176 -7.60 3.14 -6.03
C ASP A 176 -7.48 3.34 -7.55
N SER A 177 -8.49 4.00 -8.14
CA SER A 177 -8.52 4.27 -9.58
C SER A 177 -7.50 5.32 -10.02
N TYR A 178 -7.07 6.20 -9.12
CA TYR A 178 -6.04 7.22 -9.39
C TYR A 178 -4.69 6.53 -9.60
N LEU A 179 -4.28 5.66 -8.67
CA LEU A 179 -3.04 4.89 -8.80
C LEU A 179 -3.06 3.99 -10.04
N LYS A 180 -4.19 3.32 -10.32
CA LYS A 180 -4.37 2.51 -11.54
C LYS A 180 -4.18 3.34 -12.80
N GLY A 181 -4.79 4.51 -12.88
CA GLY A 181 -4.67 5.40 -14.02
C GLY A 181 -3.22 5.81 -14.28
N TRP A 182 -2.50 6.16 -13.22
CA TRP A 182 -1.08 6.50 -13.32
C TRP A 182 -0.17 5.32 -13.68
N ALA A 183 -0.47 4.12 -13.18
CA ALA A 183 0.26 2.92 -13.58
C ALA A 183 0.16 2.67 -15.10
N TYR A 184 -1.07 2.71 -15.64
CA TYR A 184 -1.27 2.60 -17.09
C TYR A 184 -0.61 3.76 -17.86
N PHE A 185 -0.67 4.99 -17.34
CA PHE A 185 0.01 6.14 -17.96
C PHE A 185 1.53 5.94 -18.07
N TYR A 186 2.19 5.53 -16.99
CA TYR A 186 3.65 5.32 -17.01
C TYR A 186 4.06 4.16 -17.91
N ILE A 187 3.26 3.08 -17.97
CA ILE A 187 3.48 2.00 -18.94
C ILE A 187 3.39 2.55 -20.37
N LEU A 188 2.40 3.39 -20.67
CA LEU A 188 2.26 3.99 -22.02
C LEU A 188 3.39 4.94 -22.40
N VAL A 189 3.90 5.71 -21.44
CA VAL A 189 4.97 6.69 -21.70
C VAL A 189 6.34 6.01 -21.82
N ARG A 190 6.57 4.91 -21.09
CA ARG A 190 7.90 4.32 -20.92
C ARG A 190 8.10 3.01 -21.66
N CYS A 191 7.04 2.24 -21.93
CA CYS A 191 7.16 0.96 -22.63
C CYS A 191 6.81 1.13 -24.11
N PRO A 192 7.66 0.62 -25.04
CA PRO A 192 7.29 0.49 -26.43
C PRO A 192 6.01 -0.32 -26.62
N LEU A 193 5.18 0.07 -27.59
CA LEU A 193 3.91 -0.60 -27.86
C LEU A 193 4.07 -2.06 -28.30
N GLN A 194 5.18 -2.37 -28.96
CA GLN A 194 5.53 -3.73 -29.35
C GLN A 194 5.70 -4.60 -28.10
N ASP A 195 6.41 -4.07 -27.09
CA ASP A 195 6.62 -4.75 -25.82
C ASP A 195 5.30 -4.94 -25.07
N ILE A 196 4.43 -3.91 -25.02
CA ILE A 196 3.08 -4.01 -24.46
C ILE A 196 2.23 -5.08 -25.18
N ALA A 197 2.37 -5.21 -26.50
CA ALA A 197 1.61 -6.17 -27.30
C ALA A 197 2.13 -7.61 -27.19
N SER A 198 3.38 -7.81 -26.77
CA SER A 198 3.97 -9.15 -26.56
C SER A 198 4.07 -9.56 -25.09
N ASP A 199 3.98 -8.64 -24.12
CA ASP A 199 4.23 -8.94 -22.70
C ASP A 199 3.15 -9.84 -22.09
N THR A 200 3.51 -11.07 -21.71
CA THR A 200 2.58 -12.09 -21.22
C THR A 200 1.96 -11.77 -19.85
N ARG A 201 2.50 -10.81 -19.10
CA ARG A 201 1.97 -10.38 -17.79
C ARG A 201 0.71 -9.52 -17.94
N LEU A 202 0.51 -8.91 -19.10
CA LEU A 202 -0.65 -8.08 -19.39
C LEU A 202 -1.84 -8.92 -19.82
N THR A 203 -2.97 -8.75 -19.12
CA THR A 203 -4.25 -9.36 -19.52
C THR A 203 -4.76 -8.74 -20.82
N ASN A 204 -5.69 -9.42 -21.49
CA ASN A 204 -6.37 -8.86 -22.67
C ASN A 204 -7.03 -7.51 -22.36
N LEU A 205 -7.60 -7.35 -21.16
CA LEU A 205 -8.20 -6.10 -20.73
C LEU A 205 -7.17 -4.99 -20.55
N ASP A 206 -6.00 -5.30 -19.97
CA ASP A 206 -4.91 -4.33 -19.81
C ASP A 206 -4.42 -3.84 -21.16
N ARG A 207 -4.24 -4.76 -22.11
CA ARG A 207 -3.83 -4.44 -23.48
C ARG A 207 -4.83 -3.52 -24.17
N VAL A 208 -6.13 -3.83 -24.08
CA VAL A 208 -7.18 -2.96 -24.63
C VAL A 208 -7.14 -1.56 -24.01
N ARG A 209 -6.98 -1.47 -22.68
CA ARG A 209 -6.87 -0.17 -21.98
C ARG A 209 -5.64 0.62 -22.43
N LEU A 210 -4.50 -0.05 -22.56
CA LEU A 210 -3.25 0.55 -23.02
C LEU A 210 -3.35 1.00 -24.48
N THR A 211 -3.81 0.16 -25.41
CA THR A 211 -3.97 0.53 -26.82
C THR A 211 -4.99 1.66 -27.03
N THR A 212 -6.08 1.66 -26.24
CA THR A 212 -7.04 2.77 -26.25
C THR A 212 -6.40 4.04 -25.72
N GLY A 213 -5.71 3.97 -24.57
CA GLY A 213 -5.00 5.10 -23.97
C GLY A 213 -3.92 5.69 -24.87
N GLU A 214 -3.17 4.85 -25.58
CA GLU A 214 -2.19 5.24 -26.58
C GLU A 214 -2.84 6.06 -27.71
N SER A 215 -3.96 5.59 -28.25
CA SER A 215 -4.70 6.29 -29.30
C SER A 215 -5.13 7.70 -28.84
N HIS A 216 -5.51 7.84 -27.57
CA HIS A 216 -5.82 9.14 -26.97
C HIS A 216 -4.58 10.01 -26.74
N LEU A 217 -3.48 9.45 -26.21
CA LEU A 217 -2.22 10.16 -26.03
C LEU A 217 -1.66 10.67 -27.35
N ARG A 218 -1.73 9.87 -28.43
CA ARG A 218 -1.29 10.29 -29.76
C ARG A 218 -2.11 11.46 -30.29
N LYS A 219 -3.43 11.42 -30.16
CA LYS A 219 -4.32 12.53 -30.55
C LYS A 219 -3.98 13.80 -29.76
N TYR A 220 -3.79 13.68 -28.44
CA TYR A 220 -3.45 14.81 -27.57
C TYR A 220 -2.04 15.36 -27.83
N SER A 221 -1.05 14.50 -28.08
CA SER A 221 0.31 14.91 -28.46
C SER A 221 0.37 15.57 -29.85
N ALA A 222 -0.54 15.17 -30.76
CA ALA A 222 -0.70 15.80 -32.07
C ALA A 222 -1.39 17.17 -31.95
N GLU A 223 -2.30 17.33 -30.99
CA GLU A 223 -2.92 18.61 -30.63
C GLU A 223 -1.94 19.56 -29.91
N ILE A 224 -0.96 19.03 -29.18
CA ILE A 224 0.12 19.79 -28.49
C ILE A 224 1.43 19.80 -29.31
N ARG A 225 1.35 19.74 -30.65
CA ARG A 225 2.53 19.92 -31.52
C ARG A 225 2.96 21.39 -31.57
N THR A 226 3.69 21.79 -30.52
CA THR A 226 4.72 22.84 -30.54
C THR A 226 5.90 22.33 -29.69
N ASP A 227 6.85 21.67 -30.36
CA ASP A 227 8.26 21.39 -30.02
C ASP A 227 8.69 20.85 -28.62
N ALA A 228 7.81 20.76 -27.63
CA ALA A 228 8.15 20.39 -26.25
C ALA A 228 8.04 18.87 -25.98
N TYR A 229 7.26 18.12 -26.76
CA TYR A 229 6.84 16.76 -26.39
C TYR A 229 7.96 15.70 -26.35
N ARG A 230 9.11 15.94 -27.03
CA ARG A 230 10.29 15.06 -26.94
C ARG A 230 11.39 15.59 -26.01
N SER A 231 11.45 16.90 -25.78
CA SER A 231 12.48 17.52 -24.93
C SER A 231 12.06 17.63 -23.46
N SER A 232 10.76 17.70 -23.16
CA SER A 232 10.24 17.91 -21.79
C SER A 232 10.16 16.65 -20.93
N TYR A 233 10.36 15.46 -21.49
CA TYR A 233 10.38 14.20 -20.70
C TYR A 233 11.78 13.83 -20.17
N ALA A 234 12.82 14.58 -20.56
CA ALA A 234 14.14 14.49 -19.92
C ALA A 234 14.16 15.15 -18.53
N ASP A 235 13.17 15.99 -18.22
CA ASP A 235 13.05 16.69 -16.94
C ASP A 235 11.61 16.67 -16.42
N LEU A 236 11.18 15.48 -15.98
CA LEU A 236 9.86 15.20 -15.37
C LEU A 236 9.70 15.82 -13.96
N SER A 237 10.45 16.86 -13.62
CA SER A 237 10.41 17.56 -12.33
C SER A 237 9.34 18.67 -12.27
N GLY A 238 8.79 19.10 -13.42
CA GLY A 238 7.87 20.24 -13.52
C GLY A 238 6.50 19.99 -14.16
N LEU A 239 6.11 18.73 -14.43
CA LEU A 239 4.82 18.42 -15.05
C LEU A 239 3.69 18.34 -14.01
N GLU A 240 2.98 19.45 -13.78
CA GLU A 240 1.60 19.39 -13.30
C GLU A 240 0.73 18.80 -14.41
N VAL A 241 0.32 17.54 -14.26
CA VAL A 241 -0.55 16.89 -15.25
C VAL A 241 -1.98 17.42 -15.11
N PRO A 242 -2.68 17.74 -16.22
CA PRO A 242 -4.02 18.32 -16.18
C PRO A 242 -5.02 17.36 -15.54
N THR A 243 -5.61 17.78 -14.42
CA THR A 243 -6.67 17.10 -13.64
C THR A 243 -7.90 16.68 -14.46
N ARG A 244 -8.02 17.14 -15.71
CA ARG A 244 -9.15 16.88 -16.61
C ARG A 244 -9.23 15.47 -17.19
N LEU A 245 -8.13 14.70 -17.20
CA LEU A 245 -8.14 13.33 -17.75
C LEU A 245 -8.75 12.27 -16.83
N ILE A 246 -8.87 12.54 -15.53
CA ILE A 246 -9.43 11.58 -14.55
C ILE A 246 -10.95 11.81 -14.36
N ALA A 247 -11.45 13.02 -14.62
CA ALA A 247 -12.83 13.40 -14.35
C ALA A 247 -13.85 12.94 -15.41
N THR A 248 -13.42 12.47 -16.59
CA THR A 248 -14.33 12.25 -17.73
C THR A 248 -14.96 10.86 -17.81
N ASN A 249 -14.56 9.90 -16.95
CA ASN A 249 -15.13 8.54 -16.95
C ASN A 249 -16.13 8.24 -15.81
N VAL A 250 -16.54 9.23 -15.02
CA VAL A 250 -17.50 9.03 -13.91
C VAL A 250 -18.94 9.49 -14.24
N ASN A 251 -19.17 10.21 -15.34
CA ASN A 251 -20.45 10.91 -15.57
C ASN A 251 -21.35 10.39 -16.72
N THR A 252 -21.18 9.17 -17.21
CA THR A 252 -22.03 8.64 -18.32
C THR A 252 -23.03 7.57 -17.90
N HIS A 253 -23.36 7.40 -16.62
CA HIS A 253 -24.51 6.60 -16.18
C HIS A 253 -25.47 7.44 -15.35
N GLY A 254 -26.30 8.23 -16.04
CA GLY A 254 -27.30 9.08 -15.40
C GLY A 254 -28.16 9.85 -16.39
N ARG A 255 -28.79 9.16 -17.34
CA ARG A 255 -29.95 9.68 -18.08
C ARG A 255 -30.78 8.50 -18.60
N SER A 256 -31.57 7.92 -17.71
CA SER A 256 -32.76 7.18 -18.11
C SER A 256 -33.75 8.18 -18.70
N GLN A 257 -34.18 7.89 -19.91
CA GLN A 257 -35.18 8.63 -20.67
C GLN A 257 -36.51 8.65 -19.94
N SER A 258 -37.11 9.84 -19.86
CA SER A 258 -38.55 10.04 -19.74
C SER A 258 -38.93 10.96 -20.89
N GLU A 259 -39.72 10.49 -21.84
CA GLU A 259 -40.58 11.32 -22.68
C GLU A 259 -41.60 10.39 -23.37
N ASP A 260 -42.86 10.69 -23.06
CA ASP A 260 -44.16 10.33 -23.65
C ASP A 260 -44.62 8.85 -23.75
#